data_AF-A0A923CVL5-F1
#
_entry.id   AF-A0A923CVL5-F1
#
_cell.length_a   1.000
_cell.length_b   1.000
_cell.length_c   1.000
_cell.angle_alpha   90.00
_cell.angle_beta   90.00
_cell.angle_gamma   90.00
#
_symmetry.space_group_name_H-M   'P 1'
#
loop_
_entity.id
_entity.type
_entity.pdbx_description
1 polymer ?
#
loop_
_entity_poly.entity_id
_entity_poly.type
_entity_poly.pdbx_seq_one_letter_code
_entity_poly.pdbx_strand_id
1 'polypeptide(L)' 'MRFQAKIATIHSSIASKVQTGEWKAGIGRTRQGHWFAALIRNTKAYLTDTWNQGVLAAFDELVKRGLVPVARSI' A
#
# COMPACT_ATOMS: atom_id res chain seq x y z
N MET A 1 -15.33 -12.23 2.78
CA MET A 1 -15.34 -10.80 3.18
C MET A 1 -14.16 -10.32 4.05
N ARG A 2 -13.23 -11.16 4.55
CA ARG A 2 -12.10 -10.69 5.38
C ARG A 2 -10.95 -10.01 4.61
N PHE A 3 -10.79 -10.32 3.32
CA PHE A 3 -9.71 -9.75 2.49
C PHE A 3 -9.94 -8.28 2.15
N GLN A 4 -11.15 -7.91 1.74
CA GLN A 4 -11.51 -6.53 1.41
C GLN A 4 -11.37 -5.59 2.61
N ALA A 5 -11.78 -6.03 3.81
CA ALA A 5 -11.62 -5.25 5.04
C ALA A 5 -10.13 -4.99 5.37
N LYS A 6 -9.24 -5.97 5.11
CA LYS A 6 -7.80 -5.78 5.27
C LYS A 6 -7.24 -4.80 4.24
N ILE A 7 -7.65 -4.89 2.97
CA ILE A 7 -7.23 -3.95 1.90
C ILE A 7 -7.62 -2.52 2.27
N ALA A 8 -8.87 -2.29 2.68
CA ALA A 8 -9.34 -0.97 3.11
C ALA A 8 -8.55 -0.42 4.31
N THR A 9 -8.18 -1.29 5.26
CA THR A 9 -7.38 -0.91 6.43
C THR A 9 -5.96 -0.50 6.04
N ILE A 10 -5.32 -1.29 5.17
CA ILE A 10 -3.98 -1.01 4.64
C ILE A 10 -4.00 0.29 3.83
N HIS A 11 -5.00 0.47 2.97
CA HIS A 11 -5.20 1.69 2.20
C HIS A 11 -5.34 2.91 3.11
N SER A 12 -6.21 2.87 4.10
CA SER A 12 -6.38 3.98 5.07
C SER A 12 -5.11 4.27 5.87
N SER A 13 -4.33 3.24 6.21
CA SER A 13 -3.05 3.38 6.90
C SER A 13 -2.01 4.11 6.03
N ILE A 14 -1.88 3.72 4.76
CA ILE A 14 -0.98 4.37 3.81
C ILE A 14 -1.47 5.78 3.48
N ALA A 15 -2.77 5.97 3.32
CA ALA A 15 -3.37 7.27 3.08
C ALA A 15 -3.05 8.26 4.20
N SER A 16 -3.24 7.84 5.46
CA SER A 16 -2.82 8.62 6.63
C SER A 16 -1.34 8.99 6.53
N LYS A 17 -0.46 8.02 6.25
CA LYS A 17 0.98 8.27 6.17
C LYS A 17 1.36 9.29 5.10
N VAL A 18 0.71 9.23 3.93
CA VAL A 18 0.99 10.12 2.80
C VAL A 18 0.39 11.51 3.02
N GLN A 19 -0.83 11.59 3.55
CA GLN A 19 -1.56 12.86 3.69
C GLN A 19 -1.14 13.64 4.93
N THR A 20 -0.96 12.97 6.07
CA THR A 20 -0.67 13.62 7.36
C THR A 20 0.78 13.45 7.80
N GLY A 21 1.55 12.57 7.15
CA GLY A 21 2.89 12.20 7.59
C GLY A 21 2.89 11.18 8.73
N GLU A 22 1.73 10.80 9.26
CA GLU A 22 1.58 9.95 10.44
C GLU A 22 0.94 8.60 10.13
N TRP A 23 1.36 7.59 10.89
CA TRP A 23 0.75 6.27 10.81
C TRP A 23 -0.60 6.24 11.51
N LYS A 24 -1.52 5.40 11.02
CA LYS A 24 -2.84 5.25 11.63
C LYS A 24 -2.70 4.69 13.05
N ALA A 25 -3.31 5.36 14.03
CA ALA A 25 -3.36 4.91 15.41
C ALA A 25 -4.10 3.56 15.53
N GLY A 26 -3.75 2.76 16.54
CA GLY A 26 -4.34 1.44 16.78
C GLY A 26 -3.76 0.30 15.93
N ILE A 27 -2.82 0.58 15.03
CA ILE A 27 -2.07 -0.44 14.27
C ILE A 27 -0.58 -0.28 14.55
N GLY A 28 0.14 -1.38 14.79
CA GLY A 28 1.57 -1.33 15.06
C GLY A 28 2.37 -0.68 13.93
N ARG A 29 3.18 0.33 14.25
CA ARG A 29 4.00 1.10 13.29
C ARG A 29 4.88 0.21 12.42
N THR A 30 5.48 -0.84 12.98
CA THR A 30 6.32 -1.80 12.26
C THR A 30 5.54 -2.50 11.14
N ARG A 31 4.31 -2.95 11.44
CA ARG A 31 3.44 -3.59 10.45
C ARG A 31 3.08 -2.64 9.32
N GLN A 32 2.73 -1.39 9.65
CA GLN A 32 2.41 -0.36 8.66
C GLN A 32 3.64 -0.01 7.80
N GLY A 33 4.82 0.06 8.40
CA GLY A 33 6.09 0.24 7.70
C GLY A 33 6.38 -0.91 6.72
N HIS A 34 6.13 -2.16 7.12
CA HIS A 34 6.26 -3.31 6.22
C HIS A 34 5.29 -3.24 5.04
N TRP A 35 4.04 -2.83 5.28
CA TRP A 35 3.07 -2.63 4.19
C TRP A 35 3.54 -1.57 3.20
N PHE A 36 4.01 -0.43 3.71
CA PHE A 36 4.51 0.65 2.87
C PHE A 36 5.75 0.23 2.07
N ALA A 37 6.73 -0.42 2.70
CA ALA A 37 7.92 -0.92 2.02
C ALA A 37 7.57 -1.97 0.95
N ALA A 38 6.63 -2.87 1.24
CA ALA A 38 6.14 -3.86 0.27
C ALA A 38 5.47 -3.17 -0.92
N LEU A 39 4.62 -2.17 -0.67
CA LEU A 39 3.99 -1.38 -1.70
C LEU A 39 5.02 -0.71 -2.62
N ILE A 40 6.01 -0.01 -2.06
CA ILE A 40 7.06 0.63 -2.87
C ILE A 40 7.80 -0.39 -3.76
N ARG A 41 8.11 -1.58 -3.22
CA ARG A 41 8.75 -2.65 -4.02
C ARG A 41 7.84 -3.14 -5.14
N ASN A 42 6.55 -3.34 -4.86
CA ASN A 42 5.59 -3.80 -5.85
C ASN A 42 5.30 -2.72 -6.91
N THR A 43 5.22 -1.45 -6.53
CA THR A 43 5.13 -0.33 -7.47
C THR A 43 6.29 -0.37 -8.46
N LYS A 44 7.53 -0.51 -7.98
CA LYS A 44 8.71 -0.62 -8.87
C LYS A 44 8.63 -1.85 -9.78
N ALA A 45 8.21 -3.00 -9.24
CA ALA A 45 8.15 -4.25 -9.99
C ALA A 45 7.07 -4.25 -11.08
N TYR A 46 5.89 -3.67 -10.82
CA TYR A 46 4.72 -3.79 -11.70
C TYR A 46 4.36 -2.51 -12.46
N LEU A 47 4.67 -1.35 -11.89
CA LEU A 47 4.37 -0.04 -12.47
C LEU A 47 5.62 0.62 -13.06
N THR A 48 6.78 -0.05 -12.95
CA THR A 48 8.09 0.34 -13.47
C THR A 48 8.62 1.65 -12.87
N ASP A 49 9.86 2.03 -13.23
CA ASP A 49 10.49 3.26 -12.72
C ASP A 49 9.86 4.55 -13.27
N THR A 50 8.96 4.47 -14.24
CA THR A 50 8.25 5.65 -14.79
C THR A 50 7.06 6.09 -13.93
N TRP A 51 6.71 5.36 -12.88
CA TRP A 51 5.57 5.69 -12.03
C TRP A 51 5.82 6.94 -11.18
N ASN A 52 5.17 8.05 -11.51
CA ASN A 52 5.32 9.34 -10.83
C ASN A 52 4.03 9.86 -10.16
N GLN A 53 2.92 9.12 -10.25
CA GLN A 53 1.61 9.54 -9.72
C GLN A 53 1.49 9.39 -8.19
N GLY A 54 2.56 8.94 -7.52
CA GLY A 54 2.63 8.78 -6.08
C GLY A 54 2.17 7.41 -5.59
N VAL A 55 2.34 7.20 -4.28
CA VAL A 55 2.21 5.89 -3.62
C VAL A 55 0.75 5.44 -3.48
N LEU A 56 -0.16 6.38 -3.24
CA LEU A 56 -1.61 6.09 -3.17
C LEU A 56 -2.16 5.65 -4.52
N ALA A 57 -1.86 6.40 -5.58
CA ALA A 57 -2.27 6.02 -6.93
C ALA A 57 -1.68 4.66 -7.34
N ALA A 58 -0.43 4.37 -6.94
CA ALA A 58 0.16 3.06 -7.17
C ALA A 58 -0.61 1.93 -6.47
N PHE A 59 -1.07 2.16 -5.24
CA PHE A 59 -1.86 1.18 -4.51
C PHE A 59 -3.16 0.87 -5.26
N ASP A 60 -3.89 1.90 -5.67
CA ASP A 60 -5.16 1.75 -6.39
C ASP A 60 -4.96 1.04 -7.73
N GLU A 61 -3.91 1.38 -8.47
CA GLU A 61 -3.58 0.74 -9.75
C GLU A 61 -3.22 -0.74 -9.56
N LEU A 62 -2.45 -1.09 -8.53
CA LEU A 62 -2.16 -2.50 -8.21
C LEU A 62 -3.44 -3.28 -7.87
N VAL A 63 -4.33 -2.70 -7.07
CA VAL A 63 -5.63 -3.31 -6.73
C VAL A 63 -6.49 -3.47 -7.98
N LYS A 64 -6.52 -2.46 -8.86
CA LYS A 64 -7.26 -2.50 -10.13
C LYS A 64 -6.75 -3.60 -11.06
N ARG A 65 -5.45 -3.88 -11.04
CA ARG A 65 -4.81 -5.01 -11.76
C ARG A 65 -5.04 -6.37 -11.09
N GLY A 66 -5.76 -6.42 -9.97
CA GLY A 66 -5.98 -7.65 -9.19
C GLY A 66 -4.74 -8.12 -8.41
N LEU A 67 -3.70 -7.28 -8.31
CA LEU A 67 -2.50 -7.58 -7.56
C LEU A 67 -2.69 -7.23 -6.08
N VAL A 68 -1.98 -7.93 -5.20
CA VAL A 68 -2.03 -7.64 -3.76
C VAL A 68 -0.95 -6.60 -3.44
N PRO A 69 -1.31 -5.34 -3.14
CA PRO A 69 -0.35 -4.23 -3.07
C PRO A 69 0.71 -4.38 -1.98
N VAL A 70 0.44 -5.15 -0.92
CA VAL A 70 1.34 -5.30 0.23
C VAL A 70 1.74 -6.74 0.55
N ALA A 71 1.38 -7.70 -0.32
CA ALA A 71 1.91 -9.05 -0.22
C ALA A 71 3.21 -9.14 -1.02
N ARG A 72 4.11 -10.02 -0.56
CA ARG A 72 5.16 -10.53 -1.44
C ARG A 72 4.44 -11.34 -2.53
N SER A 73 4.80 -11.14 -3.80
CA SER A 73 4.63 -12.23 -4.76
C SER A 73 5.34 -13.44 -4.18
N ILE A 74 4.56 -14.51 -4.00
CA ILE A 74 5.08 -15.85 -3.76
C ILE A 74 5.53 -16.38 -5.11
#